data_AF-A0A662LXF9-F1
#
_entry.id   AF-A0A662LXF9-F1
#
_cell.length_a   1.000
_cell.length_b   1.000
_cell.length_c   1.000
_cell.angle_alpha   90.00
_cell.angle_beta   90.00
_cell.angle_gamma   90.00
#
_symmetry.space_group_name_H-M   'P 1'
#
loop_
_entity.id
_entity.type
_entity.pdbx_description
1 polymer ?
#
loop_
_entity_poly.entity_id
_entity_poly.type
_entity_poly.pdbx_seq_one_letter_code
_entity_poly.pdbx_strand_id
1 'polypeptide(L)'
;MNITQAVANGWLQGNISVWRRQSATSWSYVPIPINAVVDTHIYEWEGYWIMTNTNLDSFAVIMYTESQAPALLLRQTPEIETEWFVQISAKPQNGYEWDVYNRAGYSTKKFADFDEMPAFTYPPDIQEPMRLYFTKDNKELAYSFYSEEQNIYSYHTILEPGQYSDQQITLYWDIEKLPDGYIAMLKIPGIGDVDLRAQSEVTLPAAQGKNVEMELYIYPVSSPISASGQHLPDKFFLSSAIPNPFNLTATIQFGIPYGHGNNVKIEIYDQNGRRVRTLWDKSTAPGYYSVIWDGKNDIGSNVPTGVYFCKIVHPEFTDTKRAVLIK
;
A
#
# COMPACT_ATOMS: atom_id res chain seq x y z
N MET A 1 31.40 -28.81 10.18
CA MET A 1 30.80 -30.02 10.79
C MET A 1 29.31 -29.93 10.56
N ASN A 2 28.68 -30.95 9.96
CA ASN A 2 27.24 -30.92 9.67
C ASN A 2 26.42 -31.36 10.90
N ILE A 3 25.10 -31.13 10.85
CA ILE A 3 24.20 -31.42 11.98
C ILE A 3 24.23 -32.91 12.34
N THR A 4 24.31 -33.81 11.36
CA THR A 4 24.48 -35.26 11.56
C THR A 4 25.72 -35.59 12.40
N GLN A 5 26.85 -34.95 12.11
CA GLN A 5 28.09 -35.10 12.87
C GLN A 5 27.97 -34.52 14.29
N ALA A 6 27.26 -33.40 14.47
CA ALA A 6 27.03 -32.80 15.79
C ALA A 6 26.13 -33.68 16.68
N VAL A 7 25.12 -34.34 16.11
CA VAL A 7 24.30 -35.34 16.82
C VAL A 7 25.12 -36.58 17.18
N ALA A 8 25.91 -37.10 16.23
CA ALA A 8 26.80 -38.25 16.48
C ALA A 8 27.83 -37.98 17.58
N ASN A 9 28.31 -36.74 17.69
CA ASN A 9 29.21 -36.28 18.74
C ASN A 9 28.50 -35.96 20.07
N GLY A 10 27.18 -36.13 20.16
CA GLY A 10 26.39 -35.92 21.37
C GLY A 10 26.14 -34.45 21.72
N TRP A 11 26.46 -33.50 20.84
CA TRP A 11 26.30 -32.05 21.11
C TRP A 11 24.85 -31.60 20.97
N LEU A 12 24.06 -32.27 20.13
CA LEU A 12 22.64 -32.02 19.89
C LEU A 12 21.78 -33.23 20.28
N GLN A 13 20.54 -33.00 20.72
CA GLN A 13 19.55 -34.04 21.01
C GLN A 13 18.82 -34.61 19.79
N GLY A 14 19.31 -34.33 18.58
CA GLY A 14 18.77 -34.97 17.38
C GLY A 14 17.51 -34.33 16.79
N ASN A 15 16.95 -33.27 17.41
CA ASN A 15 15.76 -32.59 16.90
C ASN A 15 16.02 -31.08 16.74
N ILE A 16 15.84 -30.59 15.52
CA ILE A 16 15.49 -29.19 15.28
C ILE A 16 13.98 -29.18 15.14
N SER A 17 13.27 -28.37 15.92
CA SER A 17 11.82 -28.23 15.79
C SER A 17 11.49 -26.90 15.16
N VAL A 18 10.57 -26.90 14.20
CA VAL A 18 10.04 -25.68 13.57
C VAL A 18 8.59 -25.44 13.98
N TRP A 19 8.23 -24.17 14.15
CA TRP A 19 6.86 -23.77 14.46
C TRP A 19 6.02 -23.76 13.18
N ARG A 20 5.17 -24.79 13.00
CA ARG A 20 4.41 -25.02 11.76
C ARG A 20 2.91 -24.98 11.99
N ARG A 21 2.21 -24.35 11.04
CA ARG A 21 0.75 -24.40 10.94
C ARG A 21 0.32 -25.81 10.54
N GLN A 22 -0.40 -26.50 11.43
CA GLN A 22 -0.93 -27.85 11.17
C GLN A 22 -2.34 -27.82 10.57
N SER A 23 -3.07 -26.73 10.78
CA SER A 23 -4.42 -26.52 10.23
C SER A 23 -4.74 -25.03 10.10
N ALA A 24 -5.94 -24.70 9.61
CA ALA A 24 -6.41 -23.32 9.51
C ALA A 24 -6.34 -22.55 10.85
N THR A 25 -6.37 -23.22 12.00
CA THR A 25 -6.41 -22.57 13.32
C THR A 25 -5.38 -23.09 14.31
N SER A 26 -4.53 -24.07 13.94
CA SER A 26 -3.59 -24.68 14.88
C SER A 26 -2.14 -24.64 14.41
N TRP A 27 -1.25 -24.40 15.38
CA TRP A 27 0.20 -24.36 15.23
C TRP A 27 0.84 -25.28 16.26
N SER A 28 1.90 -25.98 15.86
CA SER A 28 2.69 -26.80 16.78
C SER A 28 4.15 -26.85 16.36
N TYR A 29 5.00 -27.24 17.31
CA TYR A 29 6.39 -27.58 17.01
C TYR A 29 6.45 -28.93 16.31
N VAL A 30 7.01 -28.94 15.10
CA VAL A 30 7.21 -30.15 14.30
C VAL A 30 8.71 -30.46 14.26
N PRO A 31 9.13 -31.64 14.72
CA PRO A 31 10.53 -32.05 14.64
C PRO A 31 10.92 -32.29 13.18
N ILE A 32 12.03 -31.69 12.76
CA ILE A 32 12.69 -31.89 11.47
C ILE A 32 13.74 -33.00 11.64
N PRO A 33 13.61 -34.12 10.90
CA PRO A 33 14.61 -35.18 10.95
C PRO A 33 15.93 -34.72 10.33
N ILE A 34 17.00 -34.78 11.11
CA ILE A 34 18.35 -34.31 10.73
C ILE A 34 18.98 -35.11 9.57
N ASN A 35 18.42 -36.27 9.23
CA ASN A 35 18.92 -37.18 8.19
C ASN A 35 17.87 -37.54 7.12
N ALA A 36 16.78 -36.78 7.00
CA ALA A 36 15.79 -37.07 5.95
C ALA A 36 16.38 -36.69 4.57
N VAL A 37 16.41 -37.66 3.65
CA VAL A 37 16.77 -37.50 2.23
C VAL A 37 15.70 -36.71 1.46
N VAL A 38 14.84 -35.97 2.17
CA VAL A 38 13.65 -35.29 1.64
C VAL A 38 13.62 -33.89 2.23
N ASP A 39 13.70 -32.87 1.38
CA ASP A 39 13.31 -31.45 1.57
C ASP A 39 13.02 -31.00 3.00
N THR A 40 14.02 -31.04 3.89
CA THR A 40 13.91 -30.54 5.26
C THR A 40 14.33 -29.08 5.30
N HIS A 41 13.51 -28.24 4.67
CA HIS A 41 13.67 -26.79 4.68
C HIS A 41 13.16 -26.21 6.01
N ILE A 42 13.95 -25.31 6.61
CA ILE A 42 13.48 -24.36 7.62
C ILE A 42 13.15 -23.09 6.87
N TYR A 43 11.89 -22.67 6.89
CA TYR A 43 11.50 -21.42 6.26
C TYR A 43 11.79 -20.25 7.21
N GLU A 44 12.11 -19.09 6.66
CA GLU A 44 12.50 -17.89 7.42
C GLU A 44 11.45 -17.42 8.46
N TRP A 45 10.17 -17.74 8.25
CA TRP A 45 9.06 -17.42 9.16
C TRP A 45 8.83 -18.49 10.24
N GLU A 46 9.47 -19.64 10.12
CA GLU A 46 9.35 -20.72 11.08
C GLU A 46 10.35 -20.46 12.22
N GLY A 47 9.85 -19.95 13.35
CA GLY A 47 10.64 -19.97 14.58
C GLY A 47 11.16 -21.39 14.83
N TYR A 48 12.46 -21.53 15.07
CA TYR A 48 13.10 -22.82 15.28
C TYR A 48 13.63 -22.96 16.70
N TRP A 49 13.62 -24.19 17.20
CA TRP A 49 14.15 -24.55 18.50
C TRP A 49 15.15 -25.68 18.36
N ILE A 50 16.28 -25.53 19.05
CA ILE A 50 17.37 -26.51 19.05
C ILE A 50 17.65 -26.84 20.50
N MET A 51 17.65 -28.14 20.81
CA MET A 51 17.97 -28.63 22.15
C MET A 51 19.40 -29.18 22.18
N THR A 52 20.24 -28.61 23.04
CA THR A 52 21.63 -29.03 23.24
C THR A 52 21.72 -29.94 24.47
N ASN A 53 22.69 -30.85 24.46
CA ASN A 53 22.93 -31.78 25.59
C ASN A 53 23.86 -31.23 26.67
N THR A 54 24.42 -30.04 26.45
CA THR A 54 25.47 -29.47 27.29
C THR A 54 25.23 -27.99 27.53
N ASN A 55 25.70 -27.50 28.68
CA ASN A 55 25.86 -26.07 28.93
C ASN A 55 27.00 -25.57 28.03
N LEU A 56 26.65 -25.01 26.87
CA LEU A 56 27.60 -24.46 25.93
C LEU A 56 27.82 -22.98 26.23
N ASP A 57 29.09 -22.54 26.23
CA ASP A 57 29.44 -21.11 26.37
C ASP A 57 29.00 -20.29 25.14
N SER A 58 28.96 -20.91 23.96
CA SER A 58 28.36 -20.35 22.75
C SER A 58 27.98 -21.47 21.76
N PHE A 59 26.93 -21.25 20.98
CA PHE A 59 26.45 -22.17 19.94
C PHE A 59 26.07 -21.35 18.70
N ALA A 60 26.59 -21.74 17.54
CA ALA A 60 26.31 -21.08 16.27
C ALA A 60 25.72 -22.08 15.27
N VAL A 61 24.59 -21.71 14.68
CA VAL A 61 23.96 -22.45 13.57
C VAL A 61 24.26 -21.68 12.30
N ILE A 62 24.90 -22.36 11.34
CA ILE A 62 25.14 -21.80 10.01
C ILE A 62 24.18 -22.51 9.06
N MET A 63 23.14 -21.80 8.64
CA MET A 63 22.16 -22.28 7.66
C MET A 63 22.58 -21.79 6.27
N TYR A 64 22.61 -22.71 5.30
CA TYR A 64 22.84 -22.38 3.90
C TYR A 64 21.49 -22.34 3.19
N THR A 65 21.19 -21.27 2.46
CA THR A 65 19.94 -21.12 1.71
C THR A 65 20.00 -21.96 0.43
N GLU A 66 19.19 -23.01 0.33
CA GLU A 66 18.96 -23.74 -0.94
C GLU A 66 17.95 -22.95 -1.80
N SER A 67 18.44 -21.92 -2.49
CA SER A 67 17.74 -21.20 -3.57
C SER A 67 16.45 -20.44 -3.24
N GLN A 68 16.46 -19.13 -3.54
CA GLN A 68 15.35 -18.40 -4.18
C GLN A 68 13.93 -18.62 -3.61
N ALA A 69 13.68 -18.13 -2.39
CA ALA A 69 12.38 -17.56 -2.05
C ALA A 69 12.66 -16.20 -1.40
N PRO A 70 12.01 -15.13 -1.83
CA PRO A 70 12.30 -13.82 -1.27
C PRO A 70 11.71 -13.71 0.12
N ALA A 71 12.40 -12.86 0.87
CA ALA A 71 12.03 -12.46 2.20
C ALA A 71 10.58 -11.99 2.23
N LEU A 72 9.69 -12.81 2.79
CA LEU A 72 8.59 -12.24 3.55
C LEU A 72 9.15 -11.86 4.90
N LEU A 73 9.57 -10.60 5.01
CA LEU A 73 9.72 -9.98 6.32
C LEU A 73 8.38 -10.12 7.04
N LEU A 74 8.37 -10.91 8.11
CA LEU A 74 7.40 -10.79 9.18
C LEU A 74 7.47 -9.35 9.69
N ARG A 75 6.67 -8.48 9.08
CA ARG A 75 6.26 -7.23 9.72
C ARG A 75 5.53 -7.69 10.96
N GLN A 76 6.12 -7.45 12.14
CA GLN A 76 5.33 -7.52 13.35
C GLN A 76 4.17 -6.56 13.14
N THR A 77 2.97 -7.11 12.99
CA THR A 77 1.78 -6.31 13.17
C THR A 77 1.78 -6.01 14.66
N PRO A 78 2.00 -4.77 15.12
CA PRO A 78 1.55 -4.47 16.46
C PRO A 78 0.05 -4.79 16.49
N GLU A 79 -0.52 -5.14 17.64
CA GLU A 79 -1.97 -5.00 17.80
C GLU A 79 -2.27 -3.50 17.72
N ILE A 80 -2.40 -3.00 16.48
CA ILE A 80 -2.70 -1.62 16.21
C ILE A 80 -4.19 -1.49 16.47
N GLU A 81 -4.54 -0.98 17.64
CA GLU A 81 -5.92 -0.57 17.92
C GLU A 81 -6.22 0.66 17.04
N THR A 82 -6.69 0.39 15.83
CA THR A 82 -7.11 1.37 14.83
C THR A 82 -8.63 1.49 14.84
N GLU A 83 -9.10 2.66 14.45
CA GLU A 83 -10.50 2.99 14.26
C GLU A 83 -11.04 2.21 13.07
N TRP A 84 -10.32 2.20 11.93
CA TRP A 84 -10.57 1.29 10.82
C TRP A 84 -9.35 1.14 9.91
N PHE A 85 -9.29 0.03 9.18
CA PHE A 85 -8.30 -0.17 8.12
C PHE A 85 -8.81 -1.07 6.99
N VAL A 86 -8.18 -0.95 5.83
CA VAL A 86 -8.24 -1.91 4.73
C VAL A 86 -6.86 -2.54 4.59
N GLN A 87 -6.82 -3.87 4.64
CA GLN A 87 -5.63 -4.65 4.33
C GLN A 87 -5.71 -5.10 2.87
N ILE A 88 -4.68 -4.85 2.07
CA ILE A 88 -4.57 -5.30 0.68
C ILE A 88 -3.41 -6.28 0.58
N SER A 89 -3.65 -7.42 -0.06
CA SER A 89 -2.64 -8.45 -0.33
C SER A 89 -2.52 -8.69 -1.83
N ALA A 90 -1.34 -9.08 -2.29
CA ALA A 90 -1.08 -9.48 -3.68
C ALA A 90 -0.52 -10.90 -3.74
N LYS A 91 -0.97 -11.66 -4.73
CA LYS A 91 -0.52 -13.04 -5.00
C LYS A 91 -0.36 -13.28 -6.50
N PRO A 92 0.77 -13.80 -6.99
CA PRO A 92 0.92 -14.20 -8.39
C PRO A 92 0.12 -15.48 -8.66
N GLN A 93 -0.29 -15.68 -9.91
CA GLN A 93 -1.03 -16.87 -10.34
C GLN A 93 -0.24 -18.17 -10.07
N ASN A 94 1.06 -18.16 -10.38
CA ASN A 94 1.96 -19.29 -10.20
C ASN A 94 3.17 -18.85 -9.36
N GLY A 95 3.03 -18.95 -8.04
CA GLY A 95 4.10 -18.65 -7.08
C GLY A 95 3.66 -18.93 -5.64
N TYR A 96 4.63 -19.10 -4.76
CA TYR A 96 4.39 -19.31 -3.33
C TYR A 96 4.43 -18.00 -2.53
N GLU A 97 4.89 -16.91 -3.15
CA GLU A 97 5.02 -15.59 -2.54
C GLU A 97 3.70 -14.84 -2.49
N TRP A 98 3.40 -14.25 -1.34
CA TRP A 98 2.29 -13.32 -1.19
C TRP A 98 2.79 -12.10 -0.44
N ASP A 99 2.53 -10.90 -0.93
CA ASP A 99 2.67 -9.71 -0.09
C ASP A 99 1.35 -9.48 0.65
N VAL A 100 1.33 -9.73 1.96
CA VAL A 100 0.07 -9.88 2.75
C VAL A 100 -0.17 -8.80 3.79
N TYR A 101 0.81 -7.93 4.08
CA TYR A 101 0.77 -7.03 5.22
C TYR A 101 0.80 -5.57 4.82
N ASN A 102 -0.13 -5.16 3.95
CA ASN A 102 -0.25 -3.77 3.53
C ASN A 102 -1.57 -3.21 4.03
N ARG A 103 -1.51 -2.28 5.00
CA ARG A 103 -2.73 -1.67 5.56
C ARG A 103 -2.76 -0.18 5.38
N ALA A 104 -3.92 0.32 5.00
CA ALA A 104 -4.23 1.73 4.97
C ALA A 104 -5.46 2.01 5.84
N GLY A 105 -5.43 3.09 6.62
CA GLY A 105 -6.51 3.33 7.57
C GLY A 105 -6.51 4.67 8.27
N TYR A 106 -7.45 4.83 9.18
CA TYR A 106 -7.52 5.98 10.07
C TYR A 106 -7.26 5.53 11.50
N SER A 107 -6.41 6.27 12.20
CA SER A 107 -6.36 6.14 13.65
C SER A 107 -5.86 7.38 14.37
N THR A 108 -6.50 7.74 15.48
CA THR A 108 -6.11 8.90 16.31
C THR A 108 -4.82 8.66 17.10
N LYS A 109 -4.35 7.41 17.19
CA LYS A 109 -3.10 7.11 17.87
C LYS A 109 -1.92 7.59 17.02
N LYS A 110 -0.98 8.28 17.66
CA LYS A 110 0.31 8.57 17.05
C LYS A 110 1.14 7.31 17.07
N PHE A 111 1.34 6.72 15.90
CA PHE A 111 2.35 5.69 15.71
C PHE A 111 3.67 6.41 15.51
N ALA A 112 4.68 6.10 16.34
CA ALA A 112 6.03 6.56 16.09
C ALA A 112 6.40 6.06 14.70
N ASP A 113 6.58 7.02 13.77
CA ASP A 113 7.03 6.87 12.39
C ASP A 113 6.90 5.44 11.87
N PHE A 114 5.74 5.10 11.29
CA PHE A 114 5.53 3.80 10.62
C PHE A 114 6.75 3.49 9.77
N ASP A 115 7.43 2.39 10.14
CA ASP A 115 8.70 1.99 9.58
C ASP A 115 8.68 2.21 8.07
N GLU A 116 9.52 3.14 7.58
CA GLU A 116 9.97 3.09 6.20
C GLU A 116 10.29 1.63 5.92
N MET A 117 9.79 1.07 4.81
CA MET A 117 10.24 -0.26 4.39
C MET A 117 11.78 -0.28 4.57
N PRO A 118 12.33 -1.14 5.45
CA PRO A 118 13.76 -1.11 5.71
C PRO A 118 14.46 -1.25 4.36
N ALA A 119 15.49 -0.45 4.10
CA ALA A 119 16.22 -0.52 2.85
C ALA A 119 16.64 -1.97 2.60
N PHE A 120 15.99 -2.63 1.64
CA PHE A 120 16.25 -4.01 1.33
C PHE A 120 17.53 -4.08 0.50
N THR A 121 18.62 -4.55 1.11
CA THR A 121 19.74 -5.10 0.33
C THR A 121 19.43 -6.57 0.08
N TYR A 122 18.91 -6.85 -1.11
CA TYR A 122 18.77 -8.22 -1.58
C TYR A 122 20.17 -8.85 -1.72
N PRO A 123 20.39 -10.10 -1.28
CA PRO A 123 21.52 -10.89 -1.72
C PRO A 123 21.58 -10.87 -3.26
N PRO A 124 22.78 -10.81 -3.85
CA PRO A 124 22.99 -10.58 -5.28
C PRO A 124 22.33 -11.61 -6.22
N ASP A 125 21.90 -12.75 -5.68
CA ASP A 125 21.30 -13.82 -6.48
C ASP A 125 19.76 -13.80 -6.48
N ILE A 126 19.08 -12.97 -5.68
CA ILE A 126 17.61 -13.00 -5.57
C ILE A 126 16.95 -12.29 -6.77
N GLN A 127 16.03 -12.98 -7.47
CA GLN A 127 15.15 -12.32 -8.45
C GLN A 127 14.23 -11.32 -7.73
N GLU A 128 14.01 -10.14 -8.32
CA GLU A 128 13.24 -9.06 -7.68
C GLU A 128 11.87 -9.57 -7.19
N PRO A 129 11.53 -9.45 -5.89
CA PRO A 129 10.27 -9.96 -5.38
C PRO A 129 9.08 -9.12 -5.84
N MET A 130 7.89 -9.71 -5.75
CA MET A 130 6.67 -8.93 -5.82
C MET A 130 6.52 -8.11 -4.53
N ARG A 131 6.15 -6.82 -4.66
CA ARG A 131 5.91 -5.90 -3.54
C ARG A 131 4.61 -5.17 -3.75
N LEU A 132 3.83 -5.00 -2.69
CA LEU A 132 2.71 -4.07 -2.64
C LEU A 132 2.96 -3.11 -1.48
N TYR A 133 2.78 -1.81 -1.69
CA TYR A 133 3.00 -0.82 -0.65
C TYR A 133 2.21 0.46 -0.92
N PHE A 134 2.04 1.28 0.11
CA PHE A 134 1.50 2.64 -0.01
C PHE A 134 2.65 3.63 -0.12
N THR A 135 2.39 4.80 -0.71
CA THR A 135 3.36 5.89 -0.75
C THR A 135 2.82 7.14 -0.08
N LYS A 136 3.68 7.78 0.71
CA LYS A 136 3.41 9.08 1.33
C LYS A 136 4.70 9.84 1.51
N ASP A 137 4.75 11.09 1.03
CA ASP A 137 5.92 11.96 1.15
C ASP A 137 7.24 11.29 0.67
N ASN A 138 7.19 10.59 -0.47
CA ASN A 138 8.30 9.80 -1.06
C ASN A 138 8.77 8.59 -0.24
N LYS A 139 8.02 8.17 0.78
CA LYS A 139 8.30 6.96 1.55
C LYS A 139 7.45 5.79 1.07
N GLU A 140 8.05 4.61 1.02
CA GLU A 140 7.38 3.32 0.80
C GLU A 140 6.90 2.78 2.15
N LEU A 141 5.59 2.68 2.31
CA LEU A 141 4.93 2.36 3.57
C LEU A 141 4.14 1.06 3.45
N ALA A 142 4.48 0.14 4.33
CA ALA A 142 3.65 -1.01 4.67
C ALA A 142 2.28 -0.63 5.25
N TYR A 143 2.31 0.44 6.04
CA TYR A 143 1.22 0.90 6.88
C TYR A 143 1.06 2.40 6.66
N SER A 144 -0.07 2.82 6.12
CA SER A 144 -0.36 4.23 5.89
C SER A 144 -1.61 4.63 6.62
N PHE A 145 -1.45 5.37 7.72
CA PHE A 145 -2.58 5.84 8.51
C PHE A 145 -2.68 7.36 8.54
N TYR A 146 -3.90 7.87 8.41
CA TYR A 146 -4.21 9.24 8.77
C TYR A 146 -4.37 9.33 10.28
N SER A 147 -3.78 10.37 10.89
CA SER A 147 -3.90 10.67 12.32
C SER A 147 -4.99 11.68 12.64
N GLU A 148 -5.57 12.28 11.60
CA GLU A 148 -6.64 13.27 11.68
C GLU A 148 -7.79 12.80 10.81
N GLU A 149 -9.01 12.97 11.30
CA GLU A 149 -10.21 12.59 10.57
C GLU A 149 -10.28 13.33 9.23
N GLN A 150 -10.52 12.57 8.16
CA GLN A 150 -10.71 13.09 6.83
C GLN A 150 -12.12 12.81 6.34
N ASN A 151 -12.60 13.66 5.44
CA ASN A 151 -13.84 13.37 4.71
C ASN A 151 -13.63 12.30 3.65
N ILE A 152 -12.42 12.24 3.10
CA ILE A 152 -12.00 11.24 2.15
C ILE A 152 -10.57 10.90 2.51
N TYR A 153 -10.31 9.62 2.65
CA TYR A 153 -8.98 9.09 2.77
C TYR A 153 -8.56 8.58 1.40
N SER A 154 -7.37 8.98 0.95
CA SER A 154 -6.77 8.51 -0.29
C SER A 154 -5.39 7.96 0.02
N TYR A 155 -5.10 6.78 -0.54
CA TYR A 155 -3.83 6.11 -0.38
C TYR A 155 -3.32 5.71 -1.75
N HIS A 156 -2.19 6.28 -2.15
CA HIS A 156 -1.51 5.87 -3.37
C HIS A 156 -0.82 4.54 -3.11
N THR A 157 -1.21 3.52 -3.86
CA THR A 157 -0.80 2.13 -3.69
C THR A 157 -0.02 1.70 -4.92
N ILE A 158 1.17 1.14 -4.75
CA ILE A 158 1.98 0.63 -5.84
C ILE A 158 2.11 -0.89 -5.69
N LEU A 159 1.82 -1.61 -6.77
CA LEU A 159 2.21 -3.00 -6.95
C LEU A 159 3.41 -3.05 -7.88
N GLU A 160 4.52 -3.55 -7.38
CA GLU A 160 5.68 -3.95 -8.16
C GLU A 160 5.65 -5.46 -8.36
N PRO A 161 5.49 -5.95 -9.58
CA PRO A 161 5.33 -7.39 -9.80
C PRO A 161 6.64 -8.18 -9.69
N GLY A 162 7.80 -7.51 -9.75
CA GLY A 162 9.12 -8.14 -9.74
C GLY A 162 9.25 -9.24 -10.81
N GLN A 163 9.76 -10.40 -10.40
CA GLN A 163 9.91 -11.60 -11.22
C GLN A 163 8.60 -12.16 -11.77
N TYR A 164 7.45 -11.77 -11.21
CA TYR A 164 6.11 -12.24 -11.63
C TYR A 164 5.44 -11.33 -12.66
N SER A 165 6.18 -10.41 -13.28
CA SER A 165 5.63 -9.40 -14.18
C SER A 165 4.94 -9.94 -15.45
N ASP A 166 5.21 -11.19 -15.83
CA ASP A 166 4.58 -11.89 -16.94
C ASP A 166 3.33 -12.70 -16.53
N GLN A 167 3.00 -12.74 -15.23
CA GLN A 167 1.87 -13.48 -14.68
C GLN A 167 0.69 -12.58 -14.33
N GLN A 168 -0.51 -13.18 -14.27
CA GLN A 168 -1.63 -12.54 -13.59
C GLN A 168 -1.35 -12.44 -12.08
N ILE A 169 -1.80 -11.36 -11.45
CA ILE A 169 -1.69 -11.15 -10.01
C ILE A 169 -3.08 -10.91 -9.45
N THR A 170 -3.48 -11.68 -8.45
CA THR A 170 -4.73 -11.48 -7.74
C THR A 170 -4.49 -10.62 -6.51
N LEU A 171 -5.25 -9.53 -6.41
CA LEU A 171 -5.34 -8.73 -5.19
C LEU A 171 -6.49 -9.26 -4.33
N TYR A 172 -6.25 -9.31 -3.03
CA TYR A 172 -7.22 -9.65 -1.99
C TYR A 172 -7.32 -8.50 -1.00
N TRP A 173 -8.45 -8.35 -0.34
CA TRP A 173 -8.55 -7.40 0.76
C TRP A 173 -9.48 -7.83 1.88
N ASP A 174 -9.14 -7.33 3.06
CA ASP A 174 -9.95 -7.41 4.26
C ASP A 174 -10.23 -5.99 4.76
N ILE A 175 -11.49 -5.71 5.09
CA ILE A 175 -11.92 -4.43 5.67
C ILE A 175 -12.24 -4.67 7.14
N GLU A 176 -11.58 -3.93 8.02
CA GLU A 176 -11.82 -4.01 9.46
C GLU A 176 -12.32 -2.69 10.02
N LYS A 177 -13.42 -2.78 10.78
CA LYS A 177 -14.05 -1.68 11.54
C LYS A 177 -14.45 -0.44 10.73
N LEU A 178 -14.33 -0.47 9.40
CA LEU A 178 -14.79 0.61 8.54
C LEU A 178 -16.30 0.78 8.72
N PRO A 179 -16.79 1.95 9.17
CA PRO A 179 -18.22 2.12 9.43
C PRO A 179 -19.05 1.87 8.17
N ASP A 180 -20.21 1.22 8.31
CA ASP A 180 -21.09 0.87 7.16
C ASP A 180 -21.49 2.07 6.31
N GLY A 181 -21.54 3.25 6.94
CA GLY A 181 -21.71 4.52 6.28
C GLY A 181 -20.46 5.01 5.52
N TYR A 182 -19.52 4.15 5.12
CA TYR A 182 -18.37 4.49 4.28
C TYR A 182 -18.23 3.51 3.11
N ILE A 183 -17.84 4.02 1.94
CA ILE A 183 -17.43 3.24 0.76
C ILE A 183 -15.92 3.05 0.78
N ALA A 184 -15.47 1.92 0.24
CA ALA A 184 -14.08 1.63 -0.04
C ALA A 184 -13.92 1.28 -1.52
N MET A 185 -13.17 2.09 -2.27
CA MET A 185 -13.00 1.97 -3.71
C MET A 185 -11.52 1.87 -4.05
N LEU A 186 -11.10 0.89 -4.84
CA LEU A 186 -9.74 0.81 -5.38
C LEU A 186 -9.79 1.10 -6.87
N LYS A 187 -9.17 2.21 -7.27
CA LYS A 187 -9.01 2.56 -8.67
C LYS A 187 -7.79 1.87 -9.24
N ILE A 188 -8.01 1.05 -10.27
CA ILE A 188 -6.98 0.21 -10.87
C ILE A 188 -6.86 0.55 -12.37
N PRO A 189 -5.66 0.91 -12.86
CA PRO A 189 -5.44 1.17 -14.27
C PRO A 189 -5.84 -0.01 -15.15
N GLY A 190 -6.61 0.25 -16.21
CA GLY A 190 -7.07 -0.77 -17.15
C GLY A 190 -8.25 -1.63 -16.67
N ILE A 191 -8.62 -1.58 -15.38
CA ILE A 191 -9.80 -2.28 -14.83
C ILE A 191 -10.91 -1.28 -14.47
N GLY A 192 -10.56 -0.14 -13.88
CA GLY A 192 -11.51 0.87 -13.40
C GLY A 192 -11.62 0.87 -11.87
N ASP A 193 -12.76 1.37 -11.39
CA ASP A 193 -13.03 1.52 -9.96
C ASP A 193 -13.66 0.23 -9.41
N VAL A 194 -13.05 -0.35 -8.38
CA VAL A 194 -13.46 -1.59 -7.74
C VAL A 194 -14.02 -1.32 -6.35
N ASP A 195 -15.28 -1.69 -6.10
CA ASP A 195 -15.91 -1.57 -4.78
C ASP A 195 -15.48 -2.74 -3.87
N LEU A 196 -14.70 -2.42 -2.84
CA LEU A 196 -14.11 -3.39 -1.91
C LEU A 196 -15.15 -3.98 -0.95
N ARG A 197 -16.34 -3.38 -0.82
CA ARG A 197 -17.45 -3.97 -0.06
C ARG A 197 -18.29 -4.92 -0.91
N ALA A 198 -18.28 -4.78 -2.23
CA ALA A 198 -19.06 -5.62 -3.14
C ALA A 198 -18.37 -6.95 -3.49
N GLN A 199 -17.04 -7.00 -3.41
CA GLN A 199 -16.23 -8.18 -3.65
C GLN A 199 -14.99 -8.19 -2.74
N SER A 200 -14.27 -9.31 -2.67
CA SER A 200 -13.09 -9.48 -1.79
C SER A 200 -11.76 -9.66 -2.54
N GLU A 201 -11.81 -9.72 -3.86
CA GLU A 201 -10.65 -9.94 -4.71
C GLU A 201 -10.84 -9.35 -6.11
N VAL A 202 -9.72 -9.09 -6.80
CA VAL A 202 -9.70 -8.76 -8.23
C VAL A 202 -8.42 -9.29 -8.86
N THR A 203 -8.50 -9.86 -10.07
CA THR A 203 -7.32 -10.35 -10.78
C THR A 203 -6.86 -9.34 -11.82
N LEU A 204 -5.60 -8.94 -11.71
CA LEU A 204 -4.91 -8.07 -12.64
C LEU A 204 -4.30 -8.89 -13.80
N PRO A 205 -4.31 -8.35 -15.03
CA PRO A 205 -3.52 -8.91 -16.11
C PRO A 205 -2.02 -8.75 -15.84
N ALA A 206 -1.19 -9.50 -16.57
CA ALA A 206 0.26 -9.39 -16.48
C ALA A 206 0.75 -7.96 -16.74
N ALA A 207 1.60 -7.47 -15.85
CA ALA A 207 2.04 -6.08 -15.84
C ALA A 207 3.21 -5.79 -16.81
N GLN A 208 3.81 -6.82 -17.40
CA GLN A 208 4.83 -6.74 -18.47
C GLN A 208 6.00 -5.82 -18.10
N GLY A 209 6.58 -6.06 -16.92
CA GLY A 209 7.70 -5.31 -16.37
C GLY A 209 7.38 -3.90 -15.87
N LYS A 210 6.09 -3.54 -15.74
CA LYS A 210 5.66 -2.22 -15.23
C LYS A 210 5.09 -2.33 -13.82
N ASN A 211 5.23 -1.25 -13.07
CA ASN A 211 4.51 -1.07 -11.82
C ASN A 211 3.04 -0.77 -12.10
N VAL A 212 2.16 -1.22 -11.21
CA VAL A 212 0.73 -0.89 -11.24
C VAL A 212 0.45 0.12 -10.16
N GLU A 213 0.22 1.37 -10.57
CA GLU A 213 -0.14 2.48 -9.68
C GLU A 213 -1.65 2.53 -9.48
N MET A 214 -2.10 2.34 -8.24
CA MET A 214 -3.50 2.26 -7.84
C MET A 214 -3.80 3.29 -6.77
N GLU A 215 -5.09 3.54 -6.55
CA GLU A 215 -5.54 4.49 -5.53
C GLU A 215 -6.69 3.92 -4.73
N LEU A 216 -6.51 3.78 -3.42
CA LEU A 216 -7.57 3.41 -2.49
C LEU A 216 -8.26 4.67 -1.96
N TYR A 217 -9.58 4.75 -2.15
CA TYR A 217 -10.45 5.82 -1.65
C TYR A 217 -11.42 5.30 -0.61
N ILE A 218 -11.50 5.99 0.53
CA ILE A 218 -12.46 5.71 1.60
C ILE A 218 -13.24 6.98 1.91
N TYR A 219 -14.57 6.96 1.85
CA TYR A 219 -15.41 8.15 2.06
C TYR A 219 -16.82 7.81 2.55
N PRO A 220 -17.47 8.68 3.35
CA PRO A 220 -18.78 8.41 3.91
C PRO A 220 -19.90 8.42 2.86
N VAL A 221 -20.97 7.66 3.10
CA VAL A 221 -22.16 7.47 2.25
C VAL A 221 -23.32 8.40 2.63
N SER A 222 -23.12 9.44 3.44
CA SER A 222 -24.20 10.38 3.82
C SER A 222 -24.75 11.24 2.67
N SER A 223 -24.22 11.08 1.46
CA SER A 223 -24.56 11.90 0.31
C SER A 223 -25.71 11.32 -0.49
N PRO A 224 -26.62 12.17 -1.01
CA PRO A 224 -27.70 11.71 -1.86
C PRO A 224 -27.11 10.89 -3.01
N ILE A 225 -27.57 9.64 -3.12
CA ILE A 225 -27.34 8.81 -4.30
C ILE A 225 -27.98 9.59 -5.46
N SER A 226 -27.17 9.99 -6.45
CA SER A 226 -27.72 10.57 -7.67
C SER A 226 -28.73 9.59 -8.29
N ALA A 227 -29.70 10.07 -9.07
CA ALA A 227 -30.70 9.20 -9.72
C ALA A 227 -30.10 8.07 -10.59
N SER A 228 -28.78 8.13 -10.85
CA SER A 228 -28.00 7.11 -11.57
C SER A 228 -27.33 6.04 -10.69
N GLY A 229 -27.53 6.06 -9.36
CA GLY A 229 -26.87 5.13 -8.43
C GLY A 229 -25.47 5.55 -8.01
N GLN A 230 -25.00 6.73 -8.44
CA GLN A 230 -23.65 7.23 -8.17
C GLN A 230 -23.62 8.00 -6.85
N HIS A 231 -22.67 7.67 -5.97
CA HIS A 231 -22.44 8.35 -4.70
C HIS A 231 -21.84 9.75 -4.90
N LEU A 232 -22.33 10.74 -4.15
CA LEU A 232 -21.88 12.12 -4.23
C LEU A 232 -20.97 12.50 -3.04
N PRO A 233 -20.22 13.61 -3.10
CA PRO A 233 -19.51 14.17 -1.95
C PRO A 233 -20.46 14.92 -0.99
N ASP A 234 -20.28 14.75 0.33
CA ASP A 234 -21.11 15.44 1.34
C ASP A 234 -20.82 16.92 1.44
N LYS A 235 -19.57 17.28 1.19
CA LYS A 235 -19.07 18.65 1.17
C LYS A 235 -18.04 18.80 0.07
N PHE A 236 -17.69 20.04 -0.21
CA PHE A 236 -16.53 20.31 -1.03
C PHE A 236 -15.26 19.71 -0.42
N PHE A 237 -14.38 19.24 -1.28
CA PHE A 237 -13.02 18.91 -0.89
C PHE A 237 -12.05 19.19 -2.04
N LEU A 238 -10.77 19.33 -1.68
CA LEU A 238 -9.65 19.39 -2.60
C LEU A 238 -8.53 18.50 -2.03
N SER A 239 -8.03 17.56 -2.83
CA SER A 239 -6.91 16.69 -2.45
C SER A 239 -5.58 17.44 -2.59
N SER A 240 -4.55 16.92 -1.92
CA SER A 240 -3.16 17.23 -2.32
C SER A 240 -2.92 16.78 -3.76
N ALA A 241 -1.93 17.39 -4.42
CA ALA A 241 -1.42 16.92 -5.69
C ALA A 241 -0.81 15.51 -5.52
N ILE A 242 -1.02 14.62 -6.49
CA ILE A 242 -0.48 13.25 -6.49
C ILE A 242 0.19 12.98 -7.84
N PRO A 243 1.51 12.68 -7.88
CA PRO A 243 2.42 12.71 -6.74
C PRO A 243 2.69 14.14 -6.25
N ASN A 244 3.27 14.28 -5.06
CA ASN A 244 3.77 15.55 -4.54
C ASN A 244 4.96 15.29 -3.61
N PRO A 245 6.20 15.66 -4.00
CA PRO A 245 6.56 16.40 -5.21
C PRO A 245 6.31 15.65 -6.53
N PHE A 246 6.16 16.37 -7.64
CA PHE A 246 5.98 15.79 -8.98
C PHE A 246 6.94 16.40 -10.03
N ASN A 247 7.22 15.66 -11.10
CA ASN A 247 8.11 16.11 -12.20
C ASN A 247 7.38 16.46 -13.50
N LEU A 248 6.53 15.55 -13.99
CA LEU A 248 5.80 15.75 -15.25
C LEU A 248 4.38 16.26 -15.01
N THR A 249 3.60 15.47 -14.29
CA THR A 249 2.19 15.74 -14.06
C THR A 249 1.83 15.41 -12.63
N ALA A 250 0.89 16.15 -12.06
CA ALA A 250 0.19 15.75 -10.85
C ALA A 250 -1.31 15.72 -11.09
N THR A 251 -1.95 14.73 -10.50
CA THR A 251 -3.41 14.61 -10.42
C THR A 251 -3.88 15.33 -9.17
N ILE A 252 -4.94 16.12 -9.31
CA ILE A 252 -5.58 16.85 -8.23
C ILE A 252 -7.07 16.48 -8.27
N GLN A 253 -7.58 16.01 -7.15
CA GLN A 253 -8.95 15.54 -7.03
C GLN A 253 -9.78 16.51 -6.21
N PHE A 254 -11.05 16.61 -6.52
CA PHE A 254 -11.97 17.47 -5.80
C PHE A 254 -13.39 16.93 -5.89
N GLY A 255 -14.21 17.33 -4.93
CA GLY A 255 -15.60 16.92 -4.84
C GLY A 255 -16.51 18.12 -4.85
N ILE A 256 -17.62 17.98 -5.55
CA ILE A 256 -18.70 18.95 -5.59
C ILE A 256 -19.95 18.33 -4.97
N PRO A 257 -20.44 18.85 -3.83
CA PRO A 257 -21.64 18.33 -3.19
C PRO A 257 -22.93 18.69 -3.94
N TYR A 258 -24.01 17.99 -3.59
CA TYR A 258 -25.31 18.19 -4.21
C TYR A 258 -25.79 19.65 -4.11
N GLY A 259 -26.20 20.25 -5.23
CA GLY A 259 -26.68 21.63 -5.28
C GLY A 259 -25.59 22.69 -5.49
N HIS A 260 -24.30 22.34 -5.43
CA HIS A 260 -23.20 23.30 -5.53
C HIS A 260 -22.37 23.18 -6.82
N GLY A 261 -23.02 22.70 -7.89
CA GLY A 261 -22.41 22.46 -9.20
C GLY A 261 -21.88 23.69 -9.95
N ASN A 262 -22.26 24.89 -9.53
CA ASN A 262 -22.04 26.11 -10.30
C ASN A 262 -20.80 26.87 -9.86
N ASN A 263 -20.10 27.52 -10.80
CA ASN A 263 -18.97 28.42 -10.50
C ASN A 263 -17.82 27.77 -9.70
N VAL A 264 -17.60 26.47 -9.85
CA VAL A 264 -16.46 25.77 -9.24
C VAL A 264 -15.23 26.00 -10.11
N LYS A 265 -14.15 26.50 -9.50
CA LYS A 265 -12.85 26.64 -10.16
C LYS A 265 -11.76 25.88 -9.42
N ILE A 266 -10.85 25.29 -10.19
CA ILE A 266 -9.59 24.74 -9.68
C ILE A 266 -8.45 25.55 -10.30
N GLU A 267 -7.69 26.24 -9.48
CA GLU A 267 -6.69 27.21 -9.89
C GLU A 267 -5.34 26.93 -9.23
N ILE A 268 -4.25 27.14 -9.96
CA ILE A 268 -2.87 27.06 -9.46
C ILE A 268 -2.34 28.47 -9.25
N TYR A 269 -1.69 28.68 -8.12
CA TYR A 269 -1.05 29.93 -7.72
C TYR A 269 0.43 29.71 -7.43
N ASP A 270 1.26 30.72 -7.74
CA ASP A 270 2.67 30.75 -7.31
C ASP A 270 2.80 31.24 -5.86
N GLN A 271 4.01 31.19 -5.31
CA GLN A 271 4.32 31.61 -3.94
C GLN A 271 4.02 33.09 -3.63
N ASN A 272 3.83 33.92 -4.66
CA ASN A 272 3.46 35.33 -4.51
C ASN A 272 1.93 35.54 -4.59
N GLY A 273 1.15 34.46 -4.68
CA GLY A 273 -0.31 34.52 -4.81
C GLY A 273 -0.77 34.93 -6.20
N ARG A 274 0.10 34.92 -7.23
CA ARG A 274 -0.32 35.16 -8.61
C ARG A 274 -0.88 33.87 -9.20
N ARG A 275 -2.06 33.95 -9.82
CA ARG A 275 -2.65 32.81 -10.54
C ARG A 275 -1.78 32.46 -11.74
N VAL A 276 -1.36 31.21 -11.78
CA VAL A 276 -0.51 30.59 -12.79
C VAL A 276 -1.35 29.88 -13.85
N ARG A 277 -2.38 29.17 -13.40
CA ARG A 277 -3.25 28.39 -14.28
C ARG A 277 -4.64 28.21 -13.72
N THR A 278 -5.63 28.12 -14.60
CA THR A 278 -6.95 27.58 -14.29
C THR A 278 -7.07 26.17 -14.90
N LEU A 279 -7.21 25.16 -14.06
CA LEU A 279 -7.34 23.75 -14.47
C LEU A 279 -8.80 23.35 -14.70
N TRP A 280 -9.73 24.02 -14.02
CA TRP A 280 -11.16 23.79 -14.12
C TRP A 280 -11.88 25.11 -13.88
N ASP A 281 -12.83 25.44 -14.75
CA ASP A 281 -13.73 26.60 -14.60
C ASP A 281 -15.02 26.32 -15.37
N LYS A 282 -15.94 25.60 -14.74
CA LYS A 282 -17.22 25.25 -15.35
C LYS A 282 -18.25 24.89 -14.29
N SER A 283 -19.52 25.09 -14.64
CA SER A 283 -20.62 24.44 -13.93
C SER A 283 -20.65 22.96 -14.31
N THR A 284 -20.74 22.07 -13.32
CA THR A 284 -20.81 20.62 -13.52
C THR A 284 -21.78 20.01 -12.53
N ALA A 285 -22.33 18.84 -12.83
CA ALA A 285 -23.10 18.10 -11.86
C ALA A 285 -22.31 17.88 -10.54
N PRO A 286 -22.99 17.61 -9.43
CA PRO A 286 -22.34 17.09 -8.23
C PRO A 286 -21.58 15.80 -8.54
N GLY A 287 -20.44 15.59 -7.89
CA GLY A 287 -19.64 14.39 -8.10
C GLY A 287 -18.19 14.52 -7.67
N TYR A 288 -17.46 13.41 -7.81
CA TYR A 288 -16.02 13.32 -7.64
C TYR A 288 -15.34 13.57 -8.98
N TYR A 289 -14.34 14.45 -8.98
CA TYR A 289 -13.63 14.86 -10.18
C TYR A 289 -12.12 14.82 -9.98
N SER A 290 -11.39 14.73 -11.09
CA SER A 290 -9.94 14.86 -11.11
C SER A 290 -9.52 15.76 -12.26
N VAL A 291 -8.45 16.53 -12.04
CA VAL A 291 -7.77 17.34 -13.05
C VAL A 291 -6.27 17.08 -12.98
N ILE A 292 -5.61 17.15 -14.13
CA ILE A 292 -4.17 16.98 -14.24
C ILE A 292 -3.53 18.35 -14.41
N TRP A 293 -2.49 18.63 -13.63
CA TRP A 293 -1.58 19.73 -13.87
C TRP A 293 -0.26 19.21 -14.41
N ASP A 294 0.15 19.71 -15.58
CA ASP A 294 1.36 19.29 -16.32
C ASP A 294 2.56 20.24 -16.12
N GLY A 295 2.54 21.07 -15.08
CA GLY A 295 3.61 22.05 -14.83
C GLY A 295 3.68 23.18 -15.86
N LYS A 296 2.58 23.51 -16.54
CA LYS A 296 2.45 24.69 -17.42
C LYS A 296 1.47 25.72 -16.88
N ASN A 297 1.59 26.97 -17.35
CA ASN A 297 0.67 28.09 -17.10
C ASN A 297 -0.47 28.15 -18.14
N ASP A 298 -1.36 29.14 -18.03
CA ASP A 298 -2.52 29.32 -18.93
C ASP A 298 -2.14 29.50 -20.42
N ILE A 299 -0.93 29.98 -20.73
CA ILE A 299 -0.44 30.14 -22.12
C ILE A 299 0.33 28.90 -22.62
N GLY A 300 0.31 27.79 -21.88
CA GLY A 300 0.97 26.54 -22.26
C GLY A 300 2.49 26.53 -22.07
N SER A 301 3.06 27.56 -21.43
CA SER A 301 4.49 27.63 -21.13
C SER A 301 4.82 26.91 -19.83
N ASN A 302 5.93 26.18 -19.83
CA ASN A 302 6.48 25.53 -18.66
C ASN A 302 6.74 26.52 -17.53
N VAL A 303 6.27 26.21 -16.32
CA VAL A 303 6.61 26.98 -15.13
C VAL A 303 7.90 26.45 -14.48
N PRO A 304 8.64 27.28 -13.72
CA PRO A 304 9.84 26.84 -13.02
C PRO A 304 9.55 25.79 -11.94
N THR A 305 10.57 25.00 -11.59
CA THR A 305 10.60 24.22 -10.33
C THR A 305 10.33 25.14 -9.14
N GLY A 306 9.52 24.67 -8.19
CA GLY A 306 9.17 25.46 -7.02
C GLY A 306 7.89 25.01 -6.33
N VAL A 307 7.49 25.80 -5.34
CA VAL A 307 6.26 25.59 -4.56
C VAL A 307 5.11 26.35 -5.20
N TYR A 308 3.99 25.66 -5.35
CA TYR A 308 2.74 26.16 -5.87
C TYR A 308 1.59 25.80 -4.94
N PHE A 309 0.45 26.42 -5.18
CA PHE A 309 -0.76 26.21 -4.39
C PHE A 309 -1.92 25.93 -5.32
N CYS A 310 -2.51 24.75 -5.20
CA CYS A 310 -3.79 24.46 -5.83
C CYS A 310 -4.92 24.96 -4.93
N LYS A 311 -5.89 25.65 -5.51
CA LYS A 311 -7.01 26.24 -4.80
C LYS A 311 -8.31 25.85 -5.48
N ILE A 312 -9.30 25.44 -4.68
CA ILE A 312 -10.68 25.34 -5.11
C ILE A 312 -11.39 26.63 -4.72
N VAL A 313 -12.13 27.19 -5.68
CA VAL A 313 -12.87 28.44 -5.52
C VAL A 313 -14.33 28.20 -5.86
N HIS A 314 -15.19 28.43 -4.89
CA HIS A 314 -16.65 28.44 -5.00
C HIS A 314 -17.18 29.56 -4.07
N PRO A 315 -18.33 30.21 -4.35
CA PRO A 315 -18.86 31.29 -3.50
C PRO A 315 -18.99 30.94 -2.01
N GLU A 316 -19.27 29.67 -1.70
CA GLU A 316 -19.48 29.18 -0.33
C GLU A 316 -18.32 28.36 0.22
N PHE A 317 -17.29 28.09 -0.60
CA PHE A 317 -16.18 27.23 -0.19
C PHE A 317 -14.87 27.61 -0.87
N THR A 318 -13.81 27.66 -0.08
CA THR A 318 -12.45 27.70 -0.61
C THR A 318 -11.52 26.86 0.24
N ASP A 319 -10.66 26.10 -0.42
CA ASP A 319 -9.58 25.33 0.21
C ASP A 319 -8.34 25.43 -0.66
N THR A 320 -7.16 25.30 -0.06
CA THR A 320 -5.87 25.45 -0.73
C THR A 320 -4.93 24.33 -0.28
N LYS A 321 -4.34 23.63 -1.24
CA LYS A 321 -3.35 22.56 -1.02
C LYS A 321 -2.02 22.90 -1.68
N ARG A 322 -0.92 22.60 -0.98
CA ARG A 322 0.44 22.83 -1.48
C ARG A 322 0.80 21.77 -2.53
N ALA A 323 1.45 22.18 -3.62
CA ALA A 323 1.99 21.32 -4.66
C ALA A 323 3.45 21.71 -4.94
N VAL A 324 4.35 20.73 -5.04
CA VAL A 324 5.79 20.95 -5.26
C VAL A 324 6.18 20.35 -6.61
N LEU A 325 6.64 21.19 -7.53
CA LEU A 325 7.11 20.78 -8.85
C LEU A 325 8.64 20.73 -8.86
N ILE A 326 9.22 19.61 -9.29
CA ILE A 326 10.67 19.36 -9.41
C ILE A 326 10.96 18.88 -10.82
N LYS A 327 11.81 19.57 -11.58
CA LYS A 327 12.16 19.18 -12.96
C LYS A 327 13.56 18.61 -13.03
#